data_AF-A0A3A2ZWP6-F1
#
_entry.id   AF-A0A3A2ZWP6-F1
#
_cell.length_a   1.000
_cell.length_b   1.000
_cell.length_c   1.000
_cell.angle_alpha   90.00
_cell.angle_beta   90.00
_cell.angle_gamma   90.00
#
_symmetry.space_group_name_H-M   'P 1'
#
loop_
_entity.id
_entity.type
_entity.pdbx_description
1 polymer ?
#
loop_
_entity_poly.entity_id
_entity_poly.type
_entity_poly.pdbx_seq_one_letter_code
_entity_poly.pdbx_strand_id
1 'polypeptide(L)'
;MPTMQRYETSPRVYREFCNRCGATVFWHCEERPRIVDVSVGLLRASSGPLAGEWLDWVHDRVSFSEMAMDKALIGFLESGLQNWGKGKTVSH
;
A
#
# COMPACT_ATOMS: atom_id res chain seq x y z
N MET A 1 -13.57 -5.17 -25.31
CA MET A 1 -13.11 -4.29 -24.22
C MET A 1 -11.71 -4.74 -23.79
N PRO A 2 -10.75 -3.82 -23.60
CA PRO A 2 -9.46 -4.16 -23.00
C PRO A 2 -9.63 -4.72 -21.59
N THR A 3 -8.70 -5.56 -21.11
CA THR A 3 -8.81 -6.21 -19.79
C THR A 3 -8.69 -5.22 -18.63
N MET A 4 -7.80 -4.25 -18.76
CA MET A 4 -7.61 -3.18 -17.78
C MET A 4 -8.70 -2.12 -17.97
N GLN A 5 -9.41 -1.79 -16.89
CA GLN A 5 -10.42 -0.75 -16.84
C GLN A 5 -9.96 0.34 -15.88
N ARG A 6 -10.30 1.59 -16.18
CA ARG A 6 -10.03 2.75 -15.33
C ARG A 6 -11.34 3.29 -14.77
N TYR A 7 -11.36 3.63 -13.49
CA TYR A 7 -12.45 4.28 -12.80
C TYR A 7 -11.95 5.50 -12.03
N GLU A 8 -12.61 6.64 -12.21
CA GLU A 8 -12.31 7.88 -11.48
C GLU A 8 -13.08 7.87 -10.15
N THR A 9 -12.39 7.59 -9.04
CA THR A 9 -13.05 7.47 -7.73
C THR A 9 -13.37 8.82 -7.09
N SER A 10 -12.64 9.85 -7.47
CA SER A 10 -12.83 11.24 -7.06
C SER A 10 -12.19 12.12 -8.15
N PRO A 11 -12.54 13.42 -8.25
CA PRO A 11 -12.01 14.27 -9.29
C PRO A 11 -10.48 14.16 -9.42
N ARG A 12 -10.01 13.69 -10.58
CA ARG A 12 -8.60 13.49 -10.94
C ARG A 12 -7.85 12.42 -10.12
N VAL A 13 -8.59 11.47 -9.53
CA VAL A 13 -8.07 10.31 -8.79
C VAL A 13 -8.59 9.03 -9.44
N TYR A 14 -7.67 8.18 -9.90
CA TYR A 14 -8.00 7.04 -10.74
C TYR A 14 -7.58 5.73 -10.10
N ARG A 15 -8.41 4.70 -10.30
CA ARG A 15 -8.11 3.31 -9.96
C ARG A 15 -8.23 2.46 -11.21
N GLU A 16 -7.23 1.62 -11.46
CA GLU A 16 -7.23 0.67 -12.56
C GLU A 16 -7.39 -0.76 -12.04
N PHE A 17 -8.25 -1.54 -12.67
CA PHE A 17 -8.56 -2.90 -12.25
C PHE A 17 -8.79 -3.84 -13.43
N CYS A 18 -8.62 -5.14 -13.20
CA CYS A 18 -8.90 -6.19 -14.18
C CYS A 18 -10.40 -6.49 -14.23
N ASN A 19 -11.06 -6.29 -15.36
CA ASN A 19 -12.50 -6.60 -15.50
C ASN A 19 -12.84 -8.10 -15.50
N ARG A 20 -11.84 -8.99 -15.56
CA ARG A 20 -12.05 -10.43 -15.55
C ARG A 20 -12.06 -11.03 -14.14
N CYS A 21 -11.21 -10.53 -13.25
CA CYS A 21 -11.08 -11.07 -11.88
C CYS A 21 -11.33 -10.04 -10.77
N GLY A 22 -11.50 -8.76 -11.10
CA GLY A 22 -11.74 -7.69 -10.13
C GLY A 22 -10.48 -7.21 -9.38
N ALA A 23 -9.30 -7.74 -9.69
CA ALA A 23 -8.07 -7.30 -9.03
C ALA A 23 -7.77 -5.82 -9.33
N THR A 24 -7.64 -5.01 -8.28
CA THR A 24 -7.10 -3.64 -8.36
C THR A 24 -5.61 -3.72 -8.68
N VAL A 25 -5.16 -2.93 -9.64
CA VAL A 25 -3.77 -2.93 -10.12
C VAL A 25 -3.08 -1.64 -9.72
N PHE A 26 -3.60 -0.50 -10.19
CA PHE A 26 -2.98 0.80 -9.99
C PHE A 26 -3.91 1.78 -9.29
N TRP A 27 -3.32 2.64 -8.47
CA TRP A 27 -3.91 3.92 -8.08
C TRP A 27 -2.97 5.05 -8.53
N HIS A 28 -3.52 6.13 -9.06
CA HIS A 28 -2.75 7.33 -9.38
C HIS A 28 -3.63 8.58 -9.36
N CYS A 29 -3.02 9.76 -9.26
CA CYS A 29 -3.72 11.03 -9.32
C CYS A 29 -2.94 12.08 -10.12
N GLU A 30 -3.65 13.11 -10.61
CA GLU A 30 -3.00 14.19 -11.37
C GLU A 30 -2.16 15.13 -10.51
N GLU A 31 -2.37 15.16 -9.19
CA GLU A 31 -1.55 15.94 -8.25
C GLU A 31 -0.12 15.40 -8.17
N ARG A 32 0.06 14.09 -8.34
CA ARG A 32 1.36 13.40 -8.32
C ARG A 32 1.55 12.58 -9.60
N PRO A 33 1.66 13.21 -10.78
CA PRO A 33 1.54 12.53 -12.07
C PRO A 33 2.72 11.59 -12.39
N ARG A 34 3.81 11.66 -11.62
CA ARG A 34 4.98 10.78 -11.75
C ARG A 34 4.97 9.60 -10.77
N ILE A 35 3.93 9.47 -9.95
CA ILE A 35 3.82 8.43 -8.94
C ILE A 35 2.60 7.56 -9.26
N VAL A 36 2.80 6.24 -9.20
CA VAL A 36 1.74 5.25 -9.28
C VAL A 36 1.88 4.31 -8.10
N ASP A 37 0.77 4.01 -7.45
CA ASP A 37 0.70 3.02 -6.40
C ASP A 37 0.30 1.68 -7.05
N VAL A 38 1.08 0.63 -6.77
CA VAL A 38 0.82 -0.73 -7.26
C VAL A 38 0.29 -1.58 -6.12
N SER A 39 -0.77 -2.34 -6.37
CA SER A 39 -1.32 -3.25 -5.34
C SER A 39 -0.32 -4.37 -5.02
N VAL A 40 0.25 -4.34 -3.81
CA VAL A 40 1.33 -5.23 -3.38
C VAL A 40 0.98 -6.72 -3.52
N GLY A 41 -0.29 -7.10 -3.29
CA GLY A 41 -0.74 -8.49 -3.43
C GLY A 41 -0.64 -9.08 -4.84
N LEU A 42 -0.36 -8.26 -5.87
CA LEU A 42 -0.07 -8.73 -7.22
C LEU A 42 1.37 -9.20 -7.40
N LEU A 43 2.28 -8.84 -6.50
CA LEU A 43 3.68 -9.21 -6.59
C LEU A 43 3.84 -10.69 -6.28
N ARG A 44 4.36 -11.44 -7.24
CA ARG A 44 4.68 -12.86 -7.07
C ARG A 44 6.08 -13.02 -6.47
N ALA A 45 6.23 -12.55 -5.25
CA ALA A 45 7.47 -12.64 -4.49
C ALA A 45 7.63 -14.02 -3.84
N SER A 46 8.87 -14.50 -3.81
CA SER A 46 9.28 -15.71 -3.12
C SER A 46 9.23 -15.58 -1.58
N SER A 47 9.43 -14.37 -1.04
CA SER A 47 9.30 -14.11 0.40
C SER A 47 7.84 -14.05 0.89
N GLY A 48 6.88 -14.23 -0.02
CA GLY A 48 5.46 -14.20 0.28
C GLY A 48 4.82 -12.81 0.14
N PRO A 49 3.67 -12.57 0.79
CA PRO A 49 2.79 -11.43 0.48
C PRO A 49 3.37 -10.06 0.85
N LEU A 50 4.38 -10.01 1.72
CA LEU A 50 5.08 -8.78 2.04
C LEU A 50 6.16 -8.43 1.00
N ALA A 51 6.54 -9.37 0.12
CA ALA A 51 7.53 -9.15 -0.93
C ALA A 51 8.81 -8.45 -0.43
N GLY A 52 9.33 -8.88 0.71
CA GLY A 52 10.46 -8.23 1.40
C GLY A 52 11.78 -8.27 0.63
N GLU A 53 11.89 -9.08 -0.42
CA GLU A 53 13.03 -9.05 -1.34
C GLU A 53 12.90 -7.97 -2.42
N TRP A 54 11.70 -7.38 -2.62
CA TRP A 54 11.44 -6.29 -3.58
C TRP A 54 11.11 -4.97 -2.89
N LEU A 55 10.59 -5.01 -1.66
CA LEU A 55 10.02 -3.85 -0.97
C LEU A 55 10.62 -3.66 0.42
N ASP A 56 10.96 -2.40 0.72
CA ASP A 56 11.18 -1.94 2.09
C ASP A 56 9.88 -1.40 2.68
N TRP A 57 9.59 -1.82 3.91
CA TRP A 57 8.38 -1.45 4.62
C TRP A 57 8.67 -0.37 5.66
N VAL A 58 8.03 0.78 5.49
CA VAL A 58 8.05 1.87 6.47
C VAL A 58 7.29 1.41 7.71
N HIS A 59 7.99 1.30 8.84
CA HIS A 59 7.46 0.75 10.08
C HIS A 59 7.61 1.70 11.27
N ASP A 60 8.18 2.89 11.06
CA ASP A 60 8.40 3.90 12.09
C ASP A 60 7.20 4.81 12.32
N ARG A 61 6.23 4.82 11.40
CA ARG A 61 5.04 5.68 11.42
C ARG A 61 3.79 5.03 10.83
N VAL A 62 2.63 5.59 11.16
CA VAL A 62 1.37 5.37 10.44
C VAL A 62 0.98 6.62 9.65
N SER A 63 0.76 6.50 8.34
CA SER A 63 0.36 7.63 7.48
C SER A 63 -1.00 8.21 7.90
N PHE A 64 -1.11 9.54 7.85
CA PHE A 64 -2.34 10.29 8.16
C PHE A 64 -2.90 10.03 9.58
N SER A 65 -2.04 9.67 10.54
CA SER A 65 -2.43 9.40 11.93
C SER A 65 -3.16 10.60 12.56
N GLU A 66 -2.83 11.82 12.15
CA GLU A 66 -3.50 13.07 12.54
C GLU A 66 -4.99 13.10 12.16
N MET A 67 -5.41 12.35 11.13
CA MET A 67 -6.81 12.29 10.68
C MET A 67 -7.62 11.15 11.33
N ALA A 68 -6.99 10.32 12.16
CA ALA A 68 -7.65 9.16 12.74
C ALA A 68 -8.77 9.53 13.73
N MET A 69 -9.90 8.82 13.63
CA MET A 69 -11.02 8.94 14.58
C MET A 69 -10.69 8.27 15.93
N ASP A 70 -10.03 7.11 15.90
CA ASP A 70 -9.56 6.40 17.09
C ASP A 70 -8.05 6.56 17.23
N LYS A 71 -7.64 7.50 18.09
CA LYS A 71 -6.23 7.79 18.35
C LYS A 71 -5.53 6.68 19.13
N ALA A 72 -6.26 5.96 20.00
CA ALA A 72 -5.67 4.88 20.77
C ALA A 72 -5.32 3.70 19.85
N LEU A 73 -6.23 3.31 18.97
CA LEU A 73 -5.99 2.26 17.99
C LEU A 73 -4.77 2.56 17.10
N ILE A 74 -4.66 3.78 16.58
CA ILE A 74 -3.52 4.16 15.75
C ILE A 74 -2.21 4.18 16.54
N GLY A 75 -2.24 4.63 17.81
CA GLY A 75 -1.07 4.57 18.69
C GLY A 75 -0.60 3.13 18.94
N PHE A 76 -1.53 2.19 19.14
CA PHE A 76 -1.18 0.77 19.26
C PHE A 76 -0.63 0.18 17.97
N LEU A 77 -1.22 0.52 16.81
CA LEU A 77 -0.74 0.07 15.51
C LEU A 77 0.68 0.58 15.24
N GLU A 78 0.95 1.86 15.45
CA GLU A 78 2.27 2.47 15.24
C GLU A 78 3.32 1.82 16.15
N SER A 79 3.00 1.64 17.43
CA SER A 79 3.89 0.95 18.39
C SER A 79 4.17 -0.49 17.95
N GLY A 80 3.16 -1.19 17.45
CA GLY A 80 3.28 -2.56 16.92
C GLY A 80 4.20 -2.64 15.70
N LEU A 81 4.03 -1.72 14.74
CA LEU A 81 4.87 -1.64 13.53
C LEU A 81 6.32 -1.34 13.91
N GLN A 82 6.57 -0.38 14.80
CA GLN A 82 7.92 -0.04 15.27
C GLN A 82 8.62 -1.23 15.92
N ASN A 83 7.88 -2.00 16.73
CA ASN A 83 8.42 -3.20 17.37
C ASN A 83 8.71 -4.31 16.35
N TRP A 84 7.84 -4.50 15.36
CA TRP A 84 8.08 -5.44 14.26
C TRP A 84 9.32 -5.07 13.44
N GLY A 85 9.50 -3.78 13.13
CA GLY A 85 10.66 -3.26 12.41
C GLY A 85 11.98 -3.53 13.12
N LYS A 86 12.04 -3.32 14.45
CA LYS A 86 13.21 -3.65 15.28
C LYS A 86 13.57 -5.15 15.22
N GLY A 87 12.56 -6.02 15.13
CA GLY A 87 12.75 -7.46 14.99
C GLY A 87 13.40 -7.87 13.66
N LYS A 88 13.31 -7.04 12.61
CA LYS A 88 13.97 -7.27 11.32
C LYS A 88 15.45 -6.89 11.29
N THR A 89 15.92 -6.05 12.20
CA THR A 89 17.31 -5.55 12.21
C THR A 89 18.32 -6.57 12.73
N VAL A 90 17.89 -7.77 13.18
CA VAL A 90 18.77 -8.80 13.78
C VAL A 90 19.20 -9.89 12.79
N SER A 91 18.84 -9.80 11.50
CA SER A 91 19.26 -10.77 10.49
C SER A 91 19.98 -10.10 9.32
N HIS A 92 21.27 -9.83 9.49
CA HIS A 92 22.24 -9.68 8.41
C HIS A 92 23.46 -10.54 8.72
#